data_AF-A0A948JML4-F1
#
_entry.id   AF-A0A948JML4-F1
#
_cell.length_a   1.000
_cell.length_b   1.000
_cell.length_c   1.000
_cell.angle_alpha   90.00
_cell.angle_beta   90.00
_cell.angle_gamma   90.00
#
_symmetry.space_group_name_H-M   'P 1'
#
loop_
_entity.id
_entity.type
_entity.pdbx_description
1 polymer ?
#
loop_
_entity_poly.entity_id
_entity_poly.type
_entity_poly.pdbx_seq_one_letter_code
_entity_poly.pdbx_strand_id
1 'polypeptide(L)' 'VSQIGNTYSACSLLGLINVLQNAKKGEKILLVSYGSGAGSDAFLMEMLKNGISLPPDARKVEHVSYSEYVQCTT' A
#
# COMPACT_ATOMS: atom_id res chain seq x y z
N VAL A 1 2.29 1.89 -6.88
CA VAL A 1 3.04 1.07 -7.87
C VAL A 1 4.44 1.62 -8.17
N SER A 2 4.72 2.91 -7.91
CA SER A 2 5.97 3.59 -8.32
C SER A 2 7.27 3.14 -7.63
N GLN A 3 7.23 2.44 -6.49
CA GLN A 3 8.45 2.05 -5.75
C GLN A 3 8.58 0.53 -5.50
N ILE A 4 7.50 -0.14 -5.08
CA ILE A 4 7.55 -1.56 -4.63
C ILE A 4 6.94 -2.52 -5.68
N GLY A 5 6.18 -2.01 -6.66
CA GLY A 5 5.45 -2.84 -7.63
C GLY A 5 4.10 -3.37 -7.11
N ASN A 6 3.65 -4.51 -7.63
CA ASN A 6 2.39 -5.15 -7.26
C ASN A 6 2.62 -6.15 -6.11
N THR A 7 2.10 -5.82 -4.92
CA THR A 7 2.19 -6.65 -3.72
C THR A 7 0.95 -7.54 -3.51
N TYR A 8 0.21 -7.83 -4.58
CA TYR A 8 -1.00 -8.65 -4.58
C TYR A 8 -2.01 -8.20 -3.51
N SER A 9 -2.39 -9.07 -2.59
CA SER A 9 -3.39 -8.80 -1.55
C SER A 9 -3.04 -7.61 -0.66
N ALA A 10 -1.76 -7.23 -0.56
CA ALA A 10 -1.34 -6.07 0.20
C ALA A 10 -1.52 -4.73 -0.54
N CYS A 11 -1.82 -4.72 -1.84
CA CYS A 11 -1.95 -3.48 -2.63
C CYS A 11 -3.03 -2.54 -2.08
N SER A 12 -4.20 -3.07 -1.73
CA SER A 12 -5.30 -2.28 -1.17
C SER A 12 -4.93 -1.70 0.19
N LEU A 13 -4.22 -2.45 1.03
CA LEU A 13 -3.77 -2.01 2.35
C LEU A 13 -2.68 -0.94 2.26
N LEU A 14 -1.72 -1.08 1.34
CA LEU A 14 -0.69 -0.05 1.11
C LEU A 14 -1.33 1.27 0.62
N GLY A 15 -2.32 1.18 -0.26
CA GLY A 15 -3.12 2.34 -0.68
C GLY A 15 -3.88 2.97 0.50
N LEU A 16 -4.51 2.15 1.34
CA LEU A 16 -5.22 2.61 2.53
C LEU A 16 -4.29 3.35 3.49
N ILE A 17 -3.07 2.85 3.74
CA ILE A 17 -2.10 3.53 4.63
C ILE A 17 -1.79 4.94 4.13
N ASN A 18 -1.62 5.11 2.80
CA ASN A 18 -1.39 6.44 2.23
C ASN A 18 -2.60 7.37 2.44
N VAL A 19 -3.82 6.86 2.26
CA VAL A 19 -5.03 7.65 2.52
C VAL A 19 -5.14 8.01 4.01
N LEU A 20 -4.94 7.05 4.91
CA LEU A 20 -5.05 7.25 6.36
C LEU A 20 -4.05 8.28 6.91
N GLN A 21 -2.85 8.38 6.34
CA GLN A 21 -1.88 9.41 6.75
C GLN A 21 -2.34 10.83 6.43
N ASN A 22 -3.17 11.01 5.40
CA ASN A 22 -3.62 12.32 4.90
C ASN A 22 -5.07 12.67 5.29
N ALA A 23 -5.87 11.66 5.67
CA ALA A 23 -7.28 11.83 5.99
C ALA A 23 -7.50 12.65 7.27
N LYS A 24 -8.59 13.40 7.31
CA LYS A 24 -9.03 14.20 8.46
C LYS A 24 -10.18 13.53 9.20
N LYS A 25 -10.36 13.85 10.47
CA LYS A 25 -11.50 13.40 11.27
C LYS A 25 -12.82 13.74 10.55
N GLY A 26 -13.72 12.76 10.45
CA GLY A 26 -15.03 12.86 9.81
C GLY A 26 -15.06 12.53 8.32
N GLU A 27 -13.90 12.42 7.66
CA GLU A 27 -13.87 12.02 6.24
C GLU A 27 -14.29 10.55 6.07
N LYS A 28 -15.00 10.27 4.97
CA LYS A 28 -15.38 8.90 4.58
C LYS A 28 -14.32 8.32 3.66
N ILE A 29 -13.95 7.06 3.93
CA ILE A 29 -12.94 6.32 3.16
C ILE A 29 -13.60 5.07 2.60
N LEU A 30 -13.58 4.94 1.28
CA LEU A 30 -14.01 3.73 0.58
C LEU A 30 -12.75 2.91 0.20
N LEU A 31 -12.67 1.69 0.71
CA LEU A 31 -11.65 0.71 0.32
C LEU A 31 -12.31 -0.38 -0.52
N VAL A 32 -11.74 -0.65 -1.69
CA VAL A 32 -12.15 -1.76 -2.55
C VAL A 32 -10.94 -2.65 -2.81
N SER A 33 -11.07 -3.94 -2.54
CA SER A 33 -10.07 -4.95 -2.86
C SER A 33 -10.43 -5.64 -4.19
N TYR A 34 -9.44 -6.24 -4.83
CA TYR A 34 -9.65 -7.11 -5.98
C TYR A 34 -8.67 -8.28 -5.93
N GLY A 35 -9.19 -9.50 -6.05
CA GLY A 35 -8.42 -10.72 -6.17
C GLY A 35 -8.87 -11.54 -7.38
N SER A 36 -7.92 -11.87 -8.27
CA SER A 36 -8.21 -12.73 -9.41
C SER A 36 -8.74 -14.09 -8.94
N GLY A 37 -9.92 -14.48 -9.42
CA GLY A 37 -10.58 -15.75 -9.09
C GLY A 37 -11.46 -15.74 -7.83
N ALA A 38 -11.40 -14.72 -6.97
CA ALA A 38 -12.13 -14.68 -5.70
C ALA A 38 -13.10 -13.48 -5.55
N GLY A 39 -13.05 -12.49 -6.45
CA GLY A 39 -13.95 -11.34 -6.44
C GLY A 39 -13.37 -10.09 -5.75
N SER A 40 -14.25 -9.21 -5.27
CA SER A 40 -13.90 -7.93 -4.66
C SER A 40 -14.71 -7.68 -3.39
N ASP A 41 -14.05 -7.19 -2.34
CA ASP A 41 -14.71 -6.71 -1.12
C ASP A 41 -14.68 -5.18 -1.07
N ALA A 42 -15.74 -4.58 -0.52
CA ALA A 42 -15.84 -3.14 -0.35
C ALA A 42 -16.19 -2.76 1.10
N PHE A 43 -15.41 -1.83 1.66
CA PHE A 43 -15.60 -1.31 3.02
C PHE A 43 -15.73 0.21 2.96
N LEU A 44 -16.79 0.75 3.58
CA LEU A 44 -16.95 2.18 3.81
C LEU A 44 -16.69 2.49 5.28
N MET A 45 -15.70 3.33 5.54
CA MET A 45 -15.24 3.69 6.89
C MET A 45 -15.38 5.19 7.13
N GLU A 46 -15.46 5.58 8.40
CA GLU A 46 -15.39 6.98 8.82
C GLU A 46 -14.14 7.19 9.68
N MET A 47 -13.39 8.25 9.36
CA MET A 47 -12.15 8.55 10.04
C MET A 47 -12.42 9.19 11.41
N LEU A 48 -12.00 8.53 12.50
CA LEU A 48 -12.31 9.00 13.86
C LEU A 48 -11.37 10.10 14.39
N LYS A 49 -10.17 10.21 13.82
CA LYS A 49 -9.12 11.16 14.23
C LYS A 49 -8.33 11.61 13.01
N ASN A 50 -7.58 12.70 13.12
CA ASN A 50 -6.70 13.11 12.02
C ASN A 50 -5.61 12.06 11.78
N GLY A 51 -5.26 11.88 10.51
CA GLY A 51 -4.14 11.06 10.06
C GLY A 51 -2.81 11.53 10.65
N ILE A 52 -1.90 10.59 10.85
CA ILE A 52 -0.55 10.84 11.35
C ILE A 52 0.41 10.22 10.35
N SER A 53 1.42 10.99 9.92
CA SER A 53 2.49 10.47 9.06
C SER A 53 3.28 9.41 9.79
N LEU A 54 3.61 8.33 9.09
CA LEU A 54 4.56 7.34 9.59
C LEU A 54 5.95 7.99 9.73
N PRO A 55 6.78 7.49 10.67
CA PRO A 55 8.17 7.91 10.77
C PRO A 55 8.89 7.65 9.43
N PRO A 56 9.89 8.47 9.09
CA PRO A 56 10.65 8.28 7.86
C PRO A 56 11.31 6.91 7.84
N ASP A 57 11.25 6.26 6.68
CA ASP A 57 11.91 4.98 6.48
C ASP A 57 13.41 5.19 6.28
N ALA A 58 14.20 4.71 7.24
CA ALA A 58 15.66 4.83 7.19
C ALA A 58 16.33 3.73 6.35
N ARG A 59 15.56 2.77 5.81
CA ARG A 59 16.12 1.69 5.00
C ARG A 59 16.65 2.23 3.68
N LYS A 60 17.88 1.83 3.34
CA LYS A 60 18.50 2.16 2.05
C LYS A 60 18.01 1.16 1.00
N VAL A 61 17.43 1.68 -0.08
CA VAL A 61 17.08 0.87 -1.25
C VAL A 61 18.30 0.80 -2.16
N GLU A 62 18.70 -0.42 -2.54
CA GLU A 62 19.78 -0.66 -3.49
C GLU A 62 19.20 -1.09 -4.83
N HIS A 63 19.63 -0.42 -5.90
CA HIS A 63 19.24 -0.77 -7.26
C HIS A 63 20.28 -1.73 -7.84
N VAL A 64 19.83 -2.93 -8.16
CA VAL A 64 20.65 -3.97 -8.79
C VAL A 64 20.39 -4.03 -10.29
N SER A 65 21.40 -4.45 -11.05
CA SER A 65 21.24 -4.78 -12.46
C SER A 65 20.31 -5.98 -12.63
N TYR A 66 19.74 -6.13 -13.83
CA TYR A 66 18.87 -7.29 -14.11
C TYR A 66 19.63 -8.63 -14.00
N SER A 67 20.91 -8.67 -14.38
CA SER A 67 21.74 -9.87 -14.21
C SER A 67 21.91 -10.28 -12.76
N GLU A 68 22.12 -9.32 -11.86
CA GLU A 68 22.21 -9.57 -10.42
C GLU A 68 20.85 -9.98 -9.84
N TYR A 69 19.77 -9.32 -10.26
CA TYR A 69 18.42 -9.67 -9.85
C TYR A 69 18.06 -11.12 -10.13
N VAL A 70 18.35 -11.61 -11.36
CA VAL A 70 18.06 -13.00 -11.75
C VAL A 70 18.84 -14.00 -10.87
N GLN A 71 20.09 -13.69 -10.55
CA GLN A 71 20.90 -14.52 -9.65
C GLN A 71 20.31 -14.61 -8.23
N CYS A 72 19.64 -13.57 -7.75
CA CYS A 72 18.97 -13.58 -6.45
C CYS A 72 17.64 -14.35 -6.44
N THR A 73 17.03 -14.58 -7.60
CA THR A 73 15.72 -15.27 -7.72
C THR A 73 15.84 -16.77 -7.98
N THR A 74 17.04 -17.27 -8.28
CA THR A 74 17.34 -18.68 -8.56
C THR A 74 17.90 -19.35 -7.31
#